data_AF-A0A0L9VPY0-F1
#
_entry.id   AF-A0A0L9VPY0-F1
#
_cell.length_a   1.000
_cell.length_b   1.000
_cell.length_c   1.000
_cell.angle_alpha   90.00
_cell.angle_beta   90.00
_cell.angle_gamma   90.00
#
_symmetry.space_group_name_H-M   'P 1'
#
loop_
_entity.id
_entity.type
_entity.pdbx_description
1 polymer ?
#
loop_
_entity_poly.entity_id
_entity_poly.type
_entity_poly.pdbx_seq_one_letter_code
_entity_poly.pdbx_strand_id
1 'polypeptide(L)'
;MRLQNHSLPKPELELEYNDKHVPMDEAHVSEAICSVTDELAGCWKGILNTPLTLVVKKNDVLDLTMIDLPGITRVPIQGQPLDIYDQVVNTIMEYIKHEESIILNVLSVIVDFSTCESIRMSHSVDKTGARTLAVVTKVDMFPEGLCGKVNADDVNISHGYVCVRNRIGDESYEEAREEEAKLFKTHKLLSNIDKSVIGIPVLAKKLVQL
;
A
#
# COMPACT_ATOMS: atom_id res chain seq x y z
N MET A 1 3.70 7.23 -7.52
CA MET A 1 5.04 6.86 -8.01
C MET A 1 4.94 6.20 -9.38
N ARG A 2 5.77 6.62 -10.33
CA ARG A 2 5.94 6.00 -11.65
C ARG A 2 7.36 5.46 -11.74
N LEU A 3 7.49 4.14 -11.76
CA LEU A 3 8.73 3.44 -12.05
C LEU A 3 8.83 3.26 -13.56
N GLN A 4 9.96 3.66 -14.14
CA GLN A 4 10.19 3.63 -15.58
C GLN A 4 11.53 2.96 -15.87
N ASN A 5 11.53 2.00 -16.79
CA ASN A 5 12.75 1.41 -17.29
C ASN A 5 13.53 2.45 -18.09
N HIS A 6 14.82 2.57 -17.81
CA HIS A 6 15.68 3.51 -18.51
C HIS A 6 17.09 2.97 -18.68
N SER A 7 17.71 3.26 -19.83
CA SER A 7 19.03 2.73 -20.20
C SER A 7 20.20 3.38 -19.44
N LEU A 8 19.95 4.33 -18.55
CA LEU A 8 21.01 5.02 -17.82
C LEU A 8 21.55 4.16 -16.67
N PRO A 9 22.87 4.24 -16.40
CA PRO A 9 23.52 3.44 -15.37
C PRO A 9 23.19 3.91 -13.94
N LYS A 10 22.78 5.18 -13.78
CA LYS A 10 22.37 5.73 -12.48
C LYS A 10 20.86 5.98 -12.48
N PRO A 11 20.17 5.70 -11.36
CA PRO A 11 18.76 6.04 -11.25
C PRO A 11 18.57 7.56 -11.25
N GLU A 12 17.52 8.02 -11.90
CA GLU A 12 17.08 9.42 -11.87
C GLU A 12 15.74 9.48 -11.15
N LEU A 13 15.64 10.36 -10.15
CA LEU A 13 14.43 10.58 -9.38
C LEU A 13 13.99 12.03 -9.54
N GLU A 14 12.71 12.23 -9.82
CA GLU A 14 12.11 13.55 -9.98
C GLU A 14 10.74 13.58 -9.31
N LEU A 15 10.45 14.67 -8.60
CA LEU A 15 9.14 14.93 -8.02
C LEU A 15 8.40 15.96 -8.87
N GLU A 16 7.24 15.56 -9.38
CA GLU A 16 6.37 16.36 -10.24
C GLU A 16 5.12 16.80 -9.48
N TYR A 17 4.84 18.11 -9.48
CA TYR A 17 3.63 18.71 -8.89
C TYR A 17 3.40 20.14 -9.39
N ASN A 18 2.15 20.56 -9.63
CA ASN A 18 1.80 21.92 -10.09
C ASN A 18 2.70 22.43 -11.24
N ASP A 19 2.94 21.60 -12.25
CA ASP A 19 3.85 21.86 -13.39
C ASP A 19 5.33 22.11 -13.03
N LYS A 20 5.71 21.90 -11.76
CA LYS A 20 7.11 21.89 -11.30
C LYS A 20 7.69 20.49 -11.41
N HIS A 21 8.97 20.44 -11.76
CA HIS A 21 9.79 19.24 -11.83
C HIS A 21 11.02 19.45 -10.95
N VAL A 22 11.17 18.64 -9.90
CA VAL A 22 12.25 18.79 -8.92
C VAL A 22 13.09 17.51 -8.90
N PRO A 23 14.28 17.52 -9.52
CA PRO A 23 15.22 16.41 -9.42
C PRO A 23 15.70 16.21 -7.99
N MET A 24 15.89 14.95 -7.58
CA MET A 24 16.37 14.59 -6.24
C MET A 24 17.16 13.28 -6.25
N ASP A 25 17.79 12.99 -5.13
CA ASP A 25 18.36 11.68 -4.86
C ASP A 25 17.41 10.83 -3.98
N GLU A 26 17.71 9.54 -3.87
CA GLU A 26 16.92 8.59 -3.09
C GLU A 26 16.88 8.92 -1.59
N ALA A 27 17.94 9.52 -1.05
CA ALA A 27 18.05 9.83 0.38
C ALA A 27 17.10 10.97 0.80
N HIS A 28 16.82 11.92 -0.10
CA HIS A 28 15.99 13.08 0.18
C HIS A 28 14.53 12.92 -0.27
N VAL A 29 14.12 11.78 -0.85
CA VAL A 29 12.75 11.54 -1.31
C VAL A 29 11.71 11.78 -0.22
N SER A 30 11.93 11.21 0.97
CA SER A 30 10.97 11.33 2.07
C SER A 30 10.84 12.78 2.55
N GLU A 31 11.94 13.50 2.69
CA GLU A 31 11.94 14.90 3.10
C GLU A 31 11.25 15.79 2.06
N ALA A 32 11.54 15.58 0.78
CA ALA A 32 10.94 16.34 -0.31
C ALA A 32 9.42 16.10 -0.40
N ILE A 33 8.96 14.85 -0.29
CA ILE A 33 7.53 14.53 -0.26
C ILE A 33 6.84 15.24 0.90
N CYS A 34 7.41 15.17 2.12
CA CYS A 34 6.86 15.87 3.28
C CYS A 34 6.82 17.39 3.06
N SER A 35 7.93 17.98 2.63
CA SER A 35 8.02 19.43 2.40
C SER A 35 7.02 19.94 1.37
N VAL A 36 6.83 19.22 0.26
CA VAL A 36 5.84 19.59 -0.75
C VAL A 36 4.42 19.36 -0.26
N THR A 37 4.18 18.28 0.50
CA THR A 37 2.87 18.04 1.11
C THR A 37 2.49 19.18 2.05
N ASP A 38 3.43 19.65 2.88
CA ASP A 38 3.23 20.78 3.79
C ASP A 38 3.05 22.11 3.03
N GLU A 39 3.78 22.34 1.92
CA GLU A 39 3.60 23.50 1.04
C GLU A 39 2.18 23.55 0.45
N LEU A 40 1.69 22.40 -0.03
CA LEU A 40 0.42 22.30 -0.74
C LEU A 40 -0.77 22.27 0.23
N ALA A 41 -0.79 21.31 1.15
CA ALA A 41 -1.91 21.08 2.07
C ALA A 41 -1.92 22.08 3.24
N GLY A 42 -0.81 22.80 3.46
CA GLY A 42 -0.59 23.67 4.60
C GLY A 42 -0.36 22.88 5.89
N CYS A 43 -0.18 23.60 7.00
CA CYS A 43 0.01 22.98 8.33
C CYS A 43 -1.26 22.31 8.91
N TRP A 44 -2.37 22.33 8.18
CA TRP A 44 -3.65 21.77 8.62
C TRP A 44 -3.83 20.38 8.02
N LYS A 45 -4.45 19.46 8.77
CA LYS A 45 -4.61 18.04 8.42
C LYS A 45 -5.61 17.77 7.27
N GLY A 46 -5.76 18.72 6.35
CA GLY A 46 -6.65 18.64 5.19
C GLY A 46 -6.13 17.67 4.13
N ILE A 47 -6.98 17.38 3.16
CA ILE A 47 -6.65 16.54 2.01
C ILE A 47 -6.78 17.38 0.75
N LEU A 48 -5.85 17.20 -0.17
CA LEU A 48 -5.88 17.80 -1.49
C LEU A 48 -6.03 16.71 -2.54
N ASN A 49 -6.77 17.03 -3.61
CA ASN A 49 -6.91 16.16 -4.77
C ASN A 49 -5.78 16.35 -5.79
N THR A 50 -4.88 17.30 -5.58
CA THR A 50 -3.72 17.51 -6.45
C THR A 50 -2.72 16.37 -6.26
N PRO A 51 -2.42 15.59 -7.31
CA PRO A 51 -1.51 14.46 -7.19
C PRO A 51 -0.05 14.93 -7.03
N LEU A 52 0.70 14.23 -6.20
CA LEU A 52 2.15 14.33 -6.08
C LEU A 52 2.79 13.12 -6.78
N THR A 53 3.56 13.34 -7.84
CA THR A 53 4.10 12.23 -8.65
C THR A 53 5.62 12.13 -8.51
N LEU A 54 6.08 11.11 -7.80
CA LEU A 54 7.48 10.68 -7.84
C LEU A 54 7.73 9.84 -9.09
N VAL A 55 8.57 10.30 -9.99
CA VAL A 55 9.07 9.56 -11.16
C VAL A 55 10.45 8.97 -10.82
N VAL A 56 10.61 7.67 -11.01
CA VAL A 56 11.85 6.94 -10.76
C VAL A 56 12.24 6.22 -12.05
N LYS A 57 13.32 6.68 -12.68
CA LYS A 57 13.89 6.04 -13.88
C LYS A 57 15.07 5.20 -13.45
N LYS A 58 15.04 3.91 -13.71
CA LYS A 58 16.11 2.97 -13.32
C LYS A 58 16.27 1.91 -14.40
N ASN A 59 17.49 1.39 -14.57
CA ASN A 59 17.71 0.26 -15.46
C ASN A 59 17.23 -1.05 -14.81
N ASP A 60 16.75 -1.99 -15.62
CA ASP A 60 16.31 -3.33 -15.20
C ASP A 60 15.13 -3.31 -14.21
N VAL A 61 14.19 -2.38 -14.43
CA VAL A 61 12.91 -2.33 -13.71
C VAL A 61 11.76 -2.43 -14.71
N LEU A 62 10.60 -2.88 -14.23
CA LEU A 62 9.37 -2.85 -15.02
C LEU A 62 8.74 -1.46 -14.94
N ASP A 63 8.07 -1.08 -16.02
CA ASP A 63 7.22 0.10 -16.02
C ASP A 63 6.01 -0.16 -15.11
N LEU A 64 5.93 0.56 -14.00
CA LEU A 64 4.90 0.36 -12.99
C LEU A 64 4.43 1.71 -12.45
N THR A 65 3.11 1.88 -12.32
CA THR A 65 2.53 3.02 -11.61
C THR A 65 1.90 2.54 -10.31
N MET A 66 2.38 3.07 -9.20
CA MET A 66 1.83 2.85 -7.87
C MET A 66 1.22 4.15 -7.35
N ILE A 67 0.00 4.06 -6.84
CA ILE A 67 -0.74 5.20 -6.32
C ILE A 67 -0.96 4.95 -4.83
N ASP A 68 -0.42 5.84 -4.01
CA ASP A 68 -0.70 5.86 -2.57
C ASP A 68 -1.89 6.79 -2.32
N LEU A 69 -2.84 6.34 -1.50
CA LEU A 69 -4.11 7.02 -1.27
C LEU A 69 -4.28 7.33 0.21
N PRO A 70 -4.98 8.43 0.56
CA PRO A 70 -5.19 8.80 1.96
C PRO A 70 -5.86 7.68 2.77
N GLY A 71 -5.45 7.55 4.03
CA GLY A 71 -6.09 6.63 4.98
C GLY A 71 -7.53 7.02 5.28
N ILE A 72 -8.43 6.04 5.26
CA ILE A 72 -9.85 6.25 5.52
C ILE A 72 -10.08 6.68 6.97
N THR A 73 -10.61 7.90 7.16
CA THR A 73 -10.93 8.47 8.47
C THR A 73 -12.44 8.76 8.55
N ARG A 74 -13.14 8.11 9.48
CA ARG A 74 -14.60 8.27 9.64
C ARG A 74 -15.02 9.48 10.47
N VAL A 75 -14.17 9.92 11.40
CA VAL A 75 -14.48 11.00 12.33
C VAL A 75 -13.43 12.09 12.17
N PRO A 76 -13.83 13.33 11.83
CA PRO A 76 -12.89 14.42 11.74
C PRO A 76 -12.25 14.67 13.10
N ILE A 77 -10.93 14.83 13.12
CA ILE A 77 -10.20 15.31 14.30
C ILE A 77 -9.94 16.81 14.20
N GLN A 78 -9.50 17.42 15.30
CA GLN A 78 -9.23 18.86 15.33
C GLN A 78 -8.30 19.29 14.19
N GLY A 79 -8.76 20.27 13.41
CA GLY A 79 -8.05 20.79 12.23
C GLY A 79 -8.42 20.15 10.90
N GLN A 80 -9.31 19.15 10.87
CA GLN A 80 -9.86 18.58 9.64
C GLN A 80 -11.25 19.15 9.33
N PRO A 81 -11.62 19.25 8.04
CA PRO A 81 -12.97 19.64 7.65
C PRO A 81 -13.98 18.55 8.03
N LEU A 82 -15.26 18.93 8.22
CA LEU A 82 -16.30 17.98 8.67
C LEU A 82 -16.64 16.90 7.64
N ASP A 83 -16.42 17.19 6.36
CA ASP A 83 -16.63 16.32 5.21
C ASP A 83 -15.35 15.55 4.80
N ILE A 84 -14.34 15.47 5.68
CA ILE A 84 -13.08 14.77 5.40
C ILE A 84 -13.29 13.32 4.94
N TYR A 85 -14.28 12.63 5.51
CA TYR A 85 -14.62 11.27 5.11
C TYR A 85 -15.04 11.21 3.64
N ASP A 86 -15.96 12.09 3.23
CA ASP A 86 -16.45 12.13 1.86
C ASP A 86 -15.34 12.54 0.88
N GLN A 87 -14.46 13.46 1.27
CA GLN A 87 -13.28 13.82 0.48
C GLN A 87 -12.37 12.60 0.24
N VAL A 88 -11.97 11.89 1.31
CA VAL A 88 -11.14 10.67 1.19
C VAL A 88 -11.80 9.63 0.28
N VAL A 89 -13.09 9.37 0.51
CA VAL A 89 -13.84 8.38 -0.27
C VAL A 89 -13.87 8.77 -1.74
N ASN A 90 -14.16 10.03 -2.05
CA ASN A 90 -14.18 10.52 -3.43
C ASN A 90 -12.80 10.40 -4.10
N THR A 91 -11.72 10.78 -3.41
CA THR A 91 -10.35 10.62 -3.91
C THR A 91 -10.05 9.16 -4.21
N ILE A 92 -10.32 8.23 -3.28
CA ILE A 92 -10.05 6.80 -3.50
C ILE A 92 -10.86 6.26 -4.69
N MET A 93 -12.16 6.58 -4.74
CA MET A 93 -13.07 6.11 -5.79
C MET A 93 -12.66 6.60 -7.18
N GLU A 94 -12.03 7.77 -7.29
CA GLU A 94 -11.49 8.27 -8.55
C GLU A 94 -10.46 7.31 -9.15
N TYR A 95 -9.62 6.68 -8.33
CA TYR A 95 -8.60 5.74 -8.80
C TYR A 95 -9.12 4.31 -8.93
N ILE A 96 -9.86 3.80 -7.94
CA ILE A 96 -10.23 2.36 -7.92
C ILE A 96 -11.37 2.00 -8.90
N LYS A 97 -12.11 2.98 -9.43
CA LYS A 97 -13.18 2.75 -10.42
C LYS A 97 -12.66 2.28 -11.78
N HIS A 98 -11.41 2.55 -12.11
CA HIS A 98 -10.82 2.17 -13.38
C HIS A 98 -10.57 0.66 -13.43
N GLU A 99 -11.06 -0.02 -14.47
CA GLU A 99 -10.93 -1.48 -14.61
C GLU A 99 -9.47 -1.95 -14.74
N GLU A 100 -8.59 -1.09 -15.26
CA GLU A 100 -7.14 -1.34 -15.41
C GLU A 100 -6.38 -1.23 -14.07
N SER A 101 -7.02 -0.72 -13.01
CA SER A 101 -6.37 -0.56 -11.70
C SER A 101 -6.51 -1.82 -10.86
N ILE A 102 -5.36 -2.40 -10.49
CA ILE A 102 -5.29 -3.43 -9.45
C ILE A 102 -5.50 -2.78 -8.09
N ILE A 103 -6.44 -3.29 -7.30
CA ILE A 103 -6.75 -2.81 -5.97
C ILE A 103 -5.98 -3.62 -4.94
N LEU A 104 -5.10 -2.95 -4.18
CA LEU A 104 -4.39 -3.57 -3.08
C LEU A 104 -5.06 -3.22 -1.74
N ASN A 105 -5.87 -4.13 -1.22
CA ASN A 105 -6.51 -3.95 0.08
C ASN A 105 -5.54 -4.28 1.21
N VAL A 106 -5.00 -3.26 1.87
CA VAL A 106 -4.13 -3.43 3.04
C VAL A 106 -4.99 -3.58 4.30
N LEU A 107 -4.95 -4.77 4.90
CA LEU A 107 -5.75 -5.16 6.06
C LEU A 107 -4.83 -5.47 7.23
N SER A 108 -5.24 -5.14 8.46
CA SER A 108 -4.51 -5.61 9.65
C SER A 108 -5.08 -6.94 10.13
N VAL A 109 -4.23 -7.90 10.47
CA VAL A 109 -4.69 -9.20 11.01
C VAL A 109 -5.54 -9.06 12.27
N ILE A 110 -5.43 -7.96 13.02
CA ILE A 110 -6.13 -7.74 14.29
C ILE A 110 -7.61 -7.42 14.03
N VAL A 111 -7.93 -6.74 12.93
CA VAL A 111 -9.29 -6.28 12.64
C VAL A 111 -10.08 -7.34 11.87
N ASP A 112 -11.40 -7.38 12.06
CA ASP A 112 -12.28 -8.19 11.23
C ASP A 112 -12.39 -7.58 9.82
N PHE A 113 -12.03 -8.35 8.80
CA PHE A 113 -11.97 -7.88 7.41
C PHE A 113 -13.34 -7.44 6.89
N SER A 114 -14.42 -8.08 7.36
CA SER A 114 -15.79 -7.73 6.96
C SER A 114 -16.21 -6.31 7.39
N THR A 115 -15.52 -5.75 8.40
CA THR A 115 -15.78 -4.40 8.93
C THR A 115 -14.95 -3.31 8.26
N CYS A 116 -13.96 -3.70 7.44
CA CYS A 116 -13.04 -2.78 6.81
C CYS A 116 -13.71 -1.98 5.68
N GLU A 117 -13.57 -0.66 5.72
CA GLU A 117 -14.14 0.22 4.72
C GLU A 117 -13.52 0.00 3.33
N SER A 118 -12.22 -0.30 3.27
CA SER A 118 -11.51 -0.62 2.03
C SER A 118 -12.12 -1.83 1.31
N ILE A 119 -12.52 -2.87 2.05
CA ILE A 119 -13.25 -4.02 1.50
C ILE A 119 -14.59 -3.57 0.90
N ARG A 120 -15.38 -2.79 1.64
CA ARG A 120 -16.68 -2.29 1.14
C ARG A 120 -16.52 -1.48 -0.14
N MET A 121 -15.52 -0.60 -0.20
CA MET A 121 -15.26 0.25 -1.35
C MET A 121 -14.79 -0.56 -2.56
N SER A 122 -13.81 -1.45 -2.39
CA SER A 122 -13.33 -2.33 -3.47
C SER A 122 -14.45 -3.23 -4.02
N HIS A 123 -15.28 -3.84 -3.18
CA HIS A 123 -16.44 -4.63 -3.62
C HIS A 123 -17.45 -3.84 -4.45
N SER A 124 -17.61 -2.54 -4.18
CA SER A 124 -18.54 -1.71 -4.95
C SER A 124 -18.12 -1.53 -6.42
N VAL A 125 -16.82 -1.68 -6.73
CA VAL A 125 -16.23 -1.52 -8.07
C VAL A 125 -15.63 -2.81 -8.63
N ASP A 126 -15.50 -3.86 -7.82
CA ASP A 126 -14.94 -5.17 -8.17
C ASP A 126 -15.60 -6.29 -7.34
N LYS A 127 -16.89 -6.56 -7.62
CA LYS A 127 -17.71 -7.54 -6.87
C LYS A 127 -17.15 -8.96 -6.87
N THR A 128 -16.43 -9.34 -7.93
CA THR A 128 -15.82 -10.66 -8.05
C THR A 128 -14.43 -10.72 -7.45
N GLY A 129 -13.84 -9.59 -7.05
CA GLY A 129 -12.44 -9.52 -6.60
C GLY A 129 -11.43 -9.82 -7.71
N ALA A 130 -11.84 -9.69 -8.98
CA ALA A 130 -11.06 -10.12 -10.15
C ALA A 130 -9.88 -9.21 -10.47
N ARG A 131 -9.73 -8.09 -9.76
CA ARG A 131 -8.57 -7.18 -9.78
C ARG A 131 -8.19 -6.71 -8.39
N THR A 132 -8.67 -7.38 -7.34
CA THR A 132 -8.42 -7.04 -5.94
C THR A 132 -7.53 -8.09 -5.30
N LEU A 133 -6.45 -7.66 -4.64
CA LEU A 133 -5.54 -8.48 -3.85
C LEU A 133 -5.56 -8.00 -2.40
N ALA A 134 -5.64 -8.92 -1.44
CA ALA A 134 -5.58 -8.58 -0.02
C ALA A 134 -4.16 -8.72 0.53
N VAL A 135 -3.66 -7.69 1.20
CA VAL A 135 -2.38 -7.73 1.93
C VAL A 135 -2.66 -7.67 3.42
N VAL A 136 -2.40 -8.78 4.13
CA VAL A 136 -2.61 -8.88 5.56
C VAL A 136 -1.32 -8.50 6.28
N THR A 137 -1.38 -7.42 7.04
CA THR A 137 -0.26 -6.80 7.77
C THR A 137 -0.35 -7.03 9.27
N LYS A 138 0.74 -6.73 9.99
CA LYS A 138 0.85 -6.87 11.45
C LYS A 138 0.64 -8.30 11.95
N VAL A 139 0.96 -9.28 11.12
CA VAL A 139 0.75 -10.72 11.35
C VAL A 139 1.46 -11.24 12.61
N ASP A 140 2.52 -10.56 13.02
CA ASP A 140 3.27 -10.74 14.26
C ASP A 140 2.43 -10.43 15.51
N MET A 141 1.45 -9.53 15.41
CA MET A 141 0.63 -9.09 16.55
C MET A 141 -0.53 -10.03 16.87
N PHE A 142 -1.02 -10.80 15.89
CA PHE A 142 -2.10 -11.78 16.12
C PHE A 142 -1.92 -13.04 15.25
N PRO A 143 -0.90 -13.87 15.52
CA PRO A 143 -0.62 -15.06 14.72
C PRO A 143 -1.75 -16.11 14.73
N GLU A 144 -2.48 -16.19 15.85
CA GLU A 144 -3.52 -17.19 16.09
C GLU A 144 -4.75 -17.00 15.19
N GLY A 145 -5.12 -15.75 14.89
CA GLY A 145 -6.27 -15.45 14.05
C GLY A 145 -5.98 -15.44 12.55
N LEU A 146 -4.70 -15.49 12.15
CA LEU A 146 -4.34 -15.33 10.74
C LEU A 146 -4.90 -16.46 9.87
N CYS A 147 -4.67 -17.72 10.26
CA CYS A 147 -5.12 -18.88 9.48
C CYS A 147 -6.65 -18.91 9.33
N GLY A 148 -7.38 -18.58 10.40
CA GLY A 148 -8.85 -18.53 10.36
C GLY A 148 -9.35 -17.50 9.35
N LYS A 149 -8.79 -16.29 9.39
CA LYS A 149 -9.21 -15.19 8.49
C LYS A 149 -8.85 -15.43 7.04
N VAL A 150 -7.66 -15.97 6.76
CA VAL A 150 -7.19 -16.22 5.39
C VAL A 150 -7.92 -17.41 4.76
N ASN A 151 -8.18 -18.48 5.54
CA ASN A 151 -8.84 -19.68 5.00
C ASN A 151 -10.36 -19.53 4.87
N ALA A 152 -10.99 -18.70 5.72
CA ALA A 152 -12.43 -18.46 5.64
C ALA A 152 -12.81 -17.66 4.39
N ASP A 153 -11.93 -16.74 3.95
CA ASP A 153 -12.18 -15.85 2.80
C ASP A 153 -13.56 -15.18 2.87
N ASP A 154 -13.94 -14.69 4.06
CA ASP A 154 -15.26 -14.11 4.34
C ASP A 154 -15.59 -12.88 3.46
N VAL A 155 -14.58 -12.34 2.77
CA VAL A 155 -14.68 -11.17 1.90
C VAL A 155 -14.46 -11.50 0.42
N ASN A 156 -14.39 -12.78 0.03
CA ASN A 156 -14.37 -13.29 -1.34
C ASN A 156 -13.37 -12.56 -2.27
N ILE A 157 -12.07 -12.65 -1.96
CA ILE A 157 -11.02 -11.99 -2.75
C ILE A 157 -10.38 -12.99 -3.71
N SER A 158 -10.68 -12.87 -5.02
CA SER A 158 -10.25 -13.85 -6.03
C SER A 158 -8.73 -13.97 -6.20
N HIS A 159 -7.95 -12.90 -6.03
CA HIS A 159 -6.47 -13.01 -6.06
C HIS A 159 -5.86 -13.49 -4.74
N GLY A 160 -6.72 -13.76 -3.75
CA GLY A 160 -6.38 -14.27 -2.44
C GLY A 160 -5.68 -13.25 -1.55
N TYR A 161 -4.91 -13.80 -0.61
CA TYR A 161 -4.25 -13.05 0.45
C TYR A 161 -2.73 -13.19 0.33
N VAL A 162 -2.00 -12.13 0.72
CA VAL A 162 -0.57 -12.19 1.01
C VAL A 162 -0.31 -11.62 2.39
N CYS A 163 0.34 -12.39 3.25
CA CYS A 163 0.60 -12.06 4.64
C CYS A 163 2.00 -11.50 4.79
N VAL A 164 2.16 -10.32 5.39
CA VAL A 164 3.45 -9.61 5.48
C VAL A 164 3.71 -9.08 6.89
N ARG A 165 5.00 -8.98 7.22
CA ARG A 165 5.51 -8.23 8.39
C ARG A 165 6.18 -6.96 7.88
N ASN A 166 5.64 -5.82 8.30
CA ASN A 166 6.22 -4.51 8.01
C ASN A 166 7.38 -4.21 8.97
N ARG A 167 8.14 -3.15 8.69
CA ARG A 167 9.17 -2.62 9.60
C ARG A 167 8.56 -2.27 10.96
N ILE A 168 9.28 -2.57 12.04
CA ILE A 168 8.90 -2.20 13.41
C ILE A 168 10.01 -1.32 14.00
N GLY A 169 9.64 -0.15 14.53
CA GLY A 169 10.62 0.81 15.05
C GLY A 169 11.56 1.31 13.95
N ASP A 170 12.87 1.34 14.26
CA ASP A 170 13.91 1.89 13.40
C ASP A 170 14.64 0.82 12.55
N GLU A 171 14.04 -0.35 12.36
CA GLU A 171 14.60 -1.43 11.51
C GLU A 171 14.94 -0.92 10.10
N SER A 172 16.10 -1.33 9.59
CA SER A 172 16.45 -1.17 8.18
C SER A 172 15.55 -2.01 7.28
N TYR A 173 15.60 -1.76 5.96
CA TYR A 173 14.85 -2.59 5.01
C TYR A 173 15.32 -4.05 5.08
N GLU A 174 16.63 -4.27 5.12
CA GLU A 174 17.27 -5.58 5.15
C GLU A 174 16.91 -6.33 6.44
N GLU A 175 17.02 -5.66 7.60
CA GLU A 175 16.66 -6.23 8.91
C GLU A 175 15.20 -6.67 8.94
N ALA A 176 14.29 -5.84 8.42
CA ALA A 176 12.87 -6.18 8.40
C ALA A 176 12.54 -7.36 7.48
N ARG A 177 13.29 -7.57 6.39
CA ARG A 177 13.17 -8.77 5.53
C ARG A 177 13.69 -10.03 6.22
N GLU A 178 14.81 -9.92 6.93
CA GLU A 178 15.35 -11.03 7.71
C GLU A 178 14.41 -11.46 8.83
N GLU A 179 13.87 -10.49 9.60
CA GLU A 179 12.93 -10.77 10.67
C GLU A 179 11.56 -11.26 10.15
N GLU A 180 11.10 -10.78 8.98
CA GLU A 180 9.92 -11.37 8.31
C GLU A 180 10.14 -12.85 7.95
N ALA A 181 11.27 -13.16 7.31
CA ALA A 181 11.60 -14.53 6.93
C ALA A 181 11.73 -15.45 8.14
N LYS A 182 12.35 -14.95 9.22
CA LYS A 182 12.48 -15.66 10.50
C LYS A 182 11.13 -15.91 11.14
N LEU A 183 10.24 -14.91 11.22
CA LEU A 183 8.89 -15.04 11.76
C LEU A 183 8.13 -16.19 11.09
N PHE A 184 8.07 -16.20 9.76
CA PHE A 184 7.37 -17.21 8.98
C PHE A 184 8.08 -18.57 8.90
N LYS A 185 9.31 -18.67 9.42
CA LYS A 185 10.07 -19.94 9.48
C LYS A 185 9.99 -20.58 10.86
N THR A 186 10.05 -19.79 11.93
CA THR A 186 10.24 -20.30 13.30
C THR A 186 8.98 -20.24 14.15
N HIS A 187 8.05 -19.32 13.87
CA HIS A 187 6.87 -19.15 14.71
C HIS A 187 5.91 -20.33 14.57
N LYS A 188 5.56 -21.00 15.69
CA LYS A 188 4.80 -22.26 15.74
C LYS A 188 3.53 -22.30 14.88
N LEU A 189 2.81 -21.18 14.82
CA LEU A 189 1.55 -21.08 14.07
C LEU A 189 1.74 -20.57 12.63
N LEU A 190 2.70 -19.68 12.41
CA LEU A 190 2.90 -19.04 11.11
C LEU A 190 3.79 -19.87 10.18
N SER A 191 4.63 -20.74 10.75
CA SER A 191 5.50 -21.63 9.99
C SER A 191 4.72 -22.62 9.13
N ASN A 192 3.50 -22.98 9.54
CA ASN A 192 2.60 -23.90 8.84
C ASN A 192 1.77 -23.25 7.73
N ILE A 193 1.81 -21.91 7.61
CA ILE A 193 1.13 -21.21 6.52
C ILE A 193 1.85 -21.50 5.20
N ASP A 194 1.06 -21.65 4.14
CA ASP A 194 1.58 -21.86 2.79
C ASP A 194 2.56 -20.75 2.41
N LYS A 195 3.75 -21.17 1.93
CA LYS A 195 4.81 -20.25 1.51
C LYS A 195 4.44 -19.44 0.27
N SER A 196 3.42 -19.86 -0.48
CA SER A 196 2.92 -19.14 -1.65
C SER A 196 2.12 -17.87 -1.34
N VAL A 197 1.79 -17.64 -0.05
CA VAL A 197 0.95 -16.52 0.42
C VAL A 197 1.62 -15.67 1.50
N ILE A 198 2.94 -15.79 1.71
CA ILE A 198 3.63 -15.05 2.79
C ILE A 198 4.88 -14.34 2.31
N GLY A 199 5.11 -13.16 2.86
CA GLY A 199 6.29 -12.35 2.68
C GLY A 199 6.23 -11.39 1.50
N ILE A 200 7.02 -10.33 1.60
CA ILE A 200 7.06 -9.27 0.60
C ILE A 200 7.61 -9.75 -0.76
N PRO A 201 8.59 -10.67 -0.85
CA PRO A 201 9.01 -11.21 -2.15
C PRO A 201 7.89 -11.90 -2.91
N VAL A 202 6.98 -12.59 -2.21
CA VAL A 202 5.81 -13.25 -2.80
C VAL A 202 4.79 -12.20 -3.26
N LEU A 203 4.57 -11.15 -2.46
CA LEU A 203 3.72 -10.03 -2.85
C LEU A 203 4.22 -9.37 -4.15
N ALA A 204 5.51 -9.04 -4.22
CA ALA A 204 6.12 -8.43 -5.40
C ALA A 204 5.98 -9.32 -6.63
N LYS A 205 6.24 -10.64 -6.49
CA LYS A 205 6.07 -11.59 -7.59
C LYS A 205 4.61 -11.66 -8.07
N LYS A 206 3.64 -11.70 -7.15
CA LYS A 206 2.21 -11.71 -7.50
C LYS A 206 1.83 -10.44 -8.25
N LEU A 207 2.20 -9.26 -7.76
CA LEU A 207 1.88 -7.98 -8.41
C LEU A 207 2.42 -7.86 -9.84
N VAL A 208 3.57 -8.47 -10.13
CA VAL A 208 4.16 -8.51 -11.48
C VAL A 208 3.43 -9.48 -12.42
N GLN A 209 2.68 -10.45 -11.88
CA GLN A 209 1.98 -11.48 -12.65
C GLN A 209 0.50 -11.16 -12.91
N LEU A 210 -0.03 -10.13 -12.22
CA LEU A 210 -1.38 -9.61 -12.40
C LEU A 210 -1.42 -8.65 -13.59
#